data_AF-A0A6P0WIL3-F1
#
_entry.id   AF-A0A6P0WIL3-F1
#
_cell.length_a   1.000
_cell.length_b   1.000
_cell.length_c   1.000
_cell.angle_alpha   90.00
_cell.angle_beta   90.00
_cell.angle_gamma   90.00
#
_symmetry.space_group_name_H-M   'P 1'
#
loop_
_entity.id
_entity.type
_entity.pdbx_description
1 polymer ?
#
loop_
_entity_poly.entity_id
_entity_poly.type
_entity_poly.pdbx_seq_one_letter_code
_entity_poly.pdbx_strand_id
1 'polypeptide(L)'
;MSQTDQKMILPELYLTHLSKYFSEAQLITLEILVWLLQIHKQIKIERLAAHFPLPIKSESRRRHLQRFLKLQFLSVSLIWLPIIKTIISNKYQKKERLYKRVG
;
A
#
# COMPACT_ATOMS: atom_id res chain seq x y z
N MET A 1 12.35 -23.65 -3.10
CA MET A 1 11.56 -22.84 -4.05
C MET A 1 11.99 -21.39 -3.92
N SER A 2 12.31 -20.79 -5.06
CA SER A 2 13.13 -19.59 -5.22
C SER A 2 12.47 -18.31 -4.72
N GLN A 3 13.26 -17.47 -4.04
CA GLN A 3 12.91 -16.19 -3.42
C GLN A 3 12.65 -15.04 -4.42
N THR A 4 12.10 -15.29 -5.61
CA THR A 4 12.10 -14.26 -6.68
C THR A 4 10.86 -14.16 -7.57
N ASP A 5 9.74 -14.80 -7.24
CA ASP A 5 8.54 -14.78 -8.10
C ASP A 5 7.25 -14.24 -7.44
N GLN A 6 7.38 -13.25 -6.57
CA GLN A 6 6.28 -12.33 -6.30
C GLN A 6 6.88 -10.96 -6.03
N LYS A 7 6.87 -10.09 -7.04
CA LYS A 7 7.11 -8.67 -6.87
C LYS A 7 5.97 -8.13 -6.00
N MET A 8 6.09 -8.29 -4.67
CA MET A 8 5.23 -7.64 -3.70
C MET A 8 5.34 -6.14 -3.98
N ILE A 9 4.28 -5.57 -4.56
CA ILE A 9 4.25 -4.15 -4.96
C ILE A 9 4.42 -3.25 -3.74
N LEU A 10 3.98 -3.71 -2.56
CA LEU A 10 4.23 -3.07 -1.28
C LEU A 10 5.29 -3.81 -0.46
N PRO A 11 6.27 -3.10 0.12
CA PRO A 11 7.21 -3.70 1.06
C PRO A 11 6.51 -4.28 2.29
N GLU A 12 7.08 -5.34 2.86
CA GLU A 12 6.51 -6.09 4.00
C GLU A 12 6.12 -5.18 5.18
N LEU A 13 6.93 -4.18 5.49
CA LEU A 13 6.65 -3.20 6.53
C LEU A 13 5.28 -2.53 6.35
N TYR A 14 4.91 -2.16 5.12
CA TYR A 14 3.61 -1.56 4.84
C TYR A 14 2.49 -2.58 5.03
N LEU A 15 2.67 -3.81 4.55
CA LEU A 15 1.68 -4.88 4.67
C LEU A 15 1.37 -5.21 6.13
N THR A 16 2.38 -5.30 6.99
CA THR A 16 2.20 -5.57 8.43
C THR A 16 1.39 -4.48 9.15
N HIS A 17 1.53 -3.23 8.70
CA HIS A 17 0.77 -2.11 9.26
C HIS A 17 -0.64 -2.03 8.68
N LEU A 18 -0.79 -2.23 7.36
CA LEU A 18 -2.07 -2.12 6.67
C LEU A 18 -3.02 -3.28 6.99
N SER A 19 -2.50 -4.49 7.24
CA SER A 19 -3.33 -5.66 7.60
C SER A 19 -4.12 -5.50 8.89
N LYS A 20 -3.78 -4.51 9.72
CA LYS A 20 -4.54 -4.15 10.93
C LYS A 20 -5.79 -3.33 10.64
N TYR A 21 -5.86 -2.68 9.48
CA TYR A 21 -6.91 -1.73 9.11
C TYR A 21 -7.77 -2.20 7.94
N PHE A 22 -7.25 -3.09 7.11
CA PHE A 22 -7.90 -3.56 5.90
C PHE A 22 -8.14 -5.07 5.95
N SER A 23 -9.25 -5.53 5.36
CA SER A 23 -9.43 -6.95 5.08
C SER A 23 -8.51 -7.41 3.94
N GLU A 24 -8.30 -8.71 3.81
CA GLU A 24 -7.45 -9.29 2.77
C GLU A 24 -7.85 -8.83 1.35
N ALA A 25 -9.16 -8.85 1.04
CA ALA A 25 -9.66 -8.35 -0.24
C ALA A 25 -9.38 -6.85 -0.47
N GLN A 26 -9.42 -6.05 0.60
CA GLN A 26 -9.11 -4.62 0.53
C GLN A 26 -7.61 -4.37 0.35
N LEU A 27 -6.75 -5.18 0.97
CA LEU A 27 -5.30 -5.14 0.75
C LEU A 27 -4.95 -5.45 -0.70
N ILE A 28 -5.54 -6.50 -1.27
CA ILE A 28 -5.36 -6.86 -2.69
C ILE A 28 -5.81 -5.71 -3.59
N THR A 29 -6.96 -5.11 -3.28
CA THR A 29 -7.46 -3.93 -4.00
C THR A 29 -6.47 -2.76 -3.93
N LEU A 30 -5.88 -2.52 -2.76
CA LEU A 30 -4.88 -1.48 -2.54
C LEU A 30 -3.59 -1.76 -3.32
N GLU A 31 -3.08 -2.99 -3.30
CA GLU A 31 -1.89 -3.42 -4.04
C GLU A 31 -2.05 -3.20 -5.54
N ILE A 32 -3.16 -3.65 -6.10
CA ILE A 32 -3.50 -3.46 -7.51
C ILE A 32 -3.60 -1.96 -7.82
N LEU A 33 -4.20 -1.17 -6.94
CA LEU A 33 -4.35 0.27 -7.13
C LEU A 33 -3.00 0.99 -7.10
N VAL A 34 -2.11 0.66 -6.16
CA VAL A 34 -0.74 1.20 -6.10
C VAL A 34 0.05 0.84 -7.36
N TRP A 35 -0.06 -0.41 -7.81
CA TRP A 35 0.57 -0.86 -9.05
C TRP A 35 0.06 -0.11 -10.29
N LEU A 36 -1.25 0.05 -10.42
CA LEU A 36 -1.86 0.81 -11.51
C LEU A 36 -1.42 2.27 -11.50
N LEU A 37 -1.29 2.88 -10.32
CA LEU A 37 -0.77 4.24 -10.17
C LEU A 37 0.70 4.34 -10.60
N GLN A 38 1.53 3.35 -10.23
CA GLN A 38 2.94 3.30 -10.62
C GLN A 38 3.12 3.19 -12.14
N ILE A 39 2.28 2.39 -12.82
CA ILE A 39 2.34 2.18 -14.28
C ILE A 39 1.77 3.36 -15.05
N HIS A 40 0.52 3.74 -14.75
CA HIS A 40 -0.22 4.68 -15.60
C HIS A 40 0.11 6.15 -15.30
N LYS A 41 0.76 6.44 -14.16
CA LYS A 41 1.15 7.80 -13.67
C LYS A 41 0.01 8.83 -13.70
N GLN A 42 -1.22 8.41 -13.90
CA GLN A 42 -2.40 9.24 -14.12
C GLN A 42 -3.50 8.81 -13.15
N ILE A 43 -3.94 9.74 -12.32
CA ILE A 43 -4.82 9.48 -11.17
C ILE A 43 -6.31 9.59 -11.55
N LYS A 44 -6.65 9.56 -12.83
CA LYS A 44 -8.04 9.63 -13.28
C LYS A 44 -8.75 8.31 -12.94
N ILE A 45 -9.82 8.38 -12.13
CA ILE A 45 -10.58 7.19 -11.69
C ILE A 45 -11.10 6.39 -12.89
N GLU A 46 -11.48 7.06 -13.97
CA GLU A 46 -11.96 6.42 -15.19
C GLU A 46 -10.89 5.54 -15.84
N ARG A 47 -9.64 6.03 -15.86
CA ARG A 47 -8.48 5.31 -16.40
C ARG A 47 -8.11 4.16 -15.48
N LEU A 48 -8.06 4.40 -14.16
CA LEU A 48 -7.79 3.34 -13.18
C LEU A 48 -8.84 2.22 -13.26
N ALA A 49 -10.12 2.58 -13.30
CA ALA A 49 -11.21 1.62 -13.45
C ALA A 49 -11.20 0.89 -14.80
N ALA A 50 -10.68 1.49 -15.88
CA ALA A 50 -10.55 0.80 -17.16
C ALA A 50 -9.53 -0.34 -17.12
N HIS A 51 -8.43 -0.14 -16.38
CA HIS A 51 -7.32 -1.10 -16.25
C HIS A 51 -7.43 -2.00 -15.01
N PHE A 52 -8.42 -1.76 -14.14
CA PHE A 52 -8.63 -2.57 -12.95
C PHE A 52 -9.11 -3.98 -13.35
N PRO A 53 -8.38 -5.05 -12.95
CA PRO A 53 -8.60 -6.43 -13.41
C PRO A 53 -9.80 -7.07 -12.70
N LEU A 54 -10.99 -6.52 -12.91
CA LEU A 54 -12.24 -7.03 -12.36
C LEU A 54 -13.25 -7.25 -13.50
N PRO A 55 -13.78 -8.47 -13.69
CA PRO A 55 -14.65 -8.81 -14.81
C PRO A 55 -16.09 -8.33 -14.59
N ILE A 56 -16.26 -7.03 -14.40
CA ILE A 56 -17.58 -6.38 -14.20
C ILE A 56 -17.72 -5.18 -15.13
N LYS A 57 -18.93 -4.58 -15.17
CA LYS A 57 -19.17 -3.36 -15.96
C LYS A 57 -18.20 -2.25 -15.55
N SER A 58 -17.70 -1.48 -16.52
CA SER A 58 -16.76 -0.38 -16.31
C SER A 58 -17.26 0.64 -15.28
N GLU A 59 -18.54 0.98 -15.34
CA GLU A 59 -19.19 1.87 -14.38
C GLU A 59 -19.24 1.28 -12.97
N SER A 60 -19.46 -0.03 -12.84
CA SER A 60 -19.41 -0.72 -11.55
C SER A 60 -17.99 -0.76 -10.99
N ARG A 61 -16.96 -0.93 -11.82
CA ARG A 61 -15.55 -0.78 -11.38
C ARG A 61 -15.26 0.62 -10.86
N ARG A 62 -15.73 1.65 -11.56
CA ARG A 62 -15.59 3.06 -11.11
C ARG A 62 -16.25 3.27 -9.75
N ARG A 63 -17.51 2.82 -9.58
CA ARG A 63 -18.22 2.90 -8.29
C ARG A 63 -17.48 2.14 -7.19
N HIS A 64 -16.94 0.97 -7.50
CA HIS A 64 -16.14 0.18 -6.55
C HIS A 64 -14.90 0.94 -6.09
N LEU A 65 -14.09 1.46 -7.02
CA LEU A 65 -12.91 2.26 -6.68
C LEU A 65 -13.27 3.55 -5.93
N GLN A 66 -14.34 4.24 -6.32
CA GLN A 66 -14.82 5.43 -5.62
C GLN A 66 -15.23 5.11 -4.18
N ARG A 67 -15.96 4.01 -3.96
CA ARG A 67 -16.32 3.55 -2.61
C ARG A 67 -15.08 3.20 -1.81
N PHE A 68 -14.13 2.49 -2.42
CA PHE A 68 -12.87 2.11 -1.79
C PHE A 68 -12.04 3.33 -1.35
N LEU A 69 -11.87 4.32 -2.21
CA LEU A 69 -11.12 5.54 -1.92
C LEU A 69 -11.81 6.45 -0.90
N LYS A 70 -13.13 6.30 -0.70
CA LYS A 70 -13.90 7.04 0.33
C LYS A 70 -13.86 6.38 1.71
N LEU A 71 -13.24 5.20 1.85
CA LEU A 71 -13.17 4.51 3.13
C LEU A 71 -12.36 5.33 4.14
N GLN A 72 -12.92 5.52 5.35
CA GLN A 72 -12.33 6.37 6.38
C GLN A 72 -10.93 5.90 6.84
N PHE A 73 -10.69 4.60 6.76
CA PHE A 73 -9.40 3.98 7.09
C PHE A 73 -8.30 4.24 6.05
N LEU A 74 -8.63 4.80 4.88
CA LEU A 74 -7.66 5.34 3.93
C LEU A 74 -7.12 6.72 4.34
N SER A 75 -7.50 7.22 5.53
CA SER A 75 -6.99 8.48 6.08
C SER A 75 -5.47 8.47 6.13
N VAL A 76 -4.89 9.47 5.48
CA VAL A 76 -3.43 9.62 5.38
C VAL A 76 -2.81 9.63 6.77
N SER A 77 -3.40 10.34 7.73
CA SER A 77 -2.88 10.42 9.10
C SER A 77 -2.89 9.07 9.82
N LEU A 78 -3.93 8.26 9.64
CA LEU A 78 -4.05 6.96 10.34
C LEU A 78 -3.09 5.91 9.78
N ILE A 79 -2.87 5.91 8.45
CA ILE A 79 -1.97 4.95 7.81
C ILE A 79 -0.51 5.41 7.91
N TRP A 80 -0.22 6.67 7.59
CA TRP A 80 1.16 7.13 7.42
C TRP A 80 1.88 7.41 8.72
N LEU A 81 1.20 7.91 9.77
CA LEU A 81 1.88 8.24 11.03
C LEU A 81 2.52 7.00 11.70
N PRO A 82 1.83 5.84 11.84
CA PRO A 82 2.44 4.64 12.39
C PRO A 82 3.63 4.14 11.57
N ILE A 83 3.50 4.16 10.24
CA ILE A 83 4.54 3.68 9.31
C ILE A 83 5.77 4.57 9.38
N ILE A 84 5.59 5.90 9.33
CA ILE A 84 6.68 6.87 9.45
C ILE A 84 7.37 6.73 10.81
N LYS A 85 6.60 6.58 11.90
CA LYS A 85 7.15 6.36 13.24
C LYS A 85 8.03 5.11 13.27
N THR A 86 7.59 3.99 12.70
CA THR A 86 8.39 2.75 12.61
C THR A 86 9.66 2.96 11.79
N ILE A 87 9.58 3.63 10.63
CA ILE A 87 10.75 3.91 9.78
C ILE A 87 11.77 4.77 10.53
N ILE A 88 11.32 5.81 11.22
CA ILE A 88 12.14 6.70 12.05
C ILE A 88 12.82 5.87 13.15
N SER A 89 12.04 5.15 13.97
CA SER A 89 12.58 4.31 15.05
C SER A 89 13.63 3.32 14.56
N ASN A 90 13.38 2.65 13.43
CA ASN A 90 14.33 1.70 12.84
C ASN A 90 15.65 2.36 12.41
N LYS A 91 15.60 3.59 11.86
CA LYS A 91 16.79 4.35 11.47
C LYS A 91 17.62 4.78 12.70
N TYR A 92 16.95 5.27 13.75
CA TYR A 92 17.65 5.76 14.95
C TYR A 92 18.19 4.63 15.84
N GLN A 93 17.47 3.52 16.01
CA GLN A 93 18.00 2.36 16.75
C GLN A 93 19.24 1.75 16.08
N LYS A 94 19.32 1.76 14.75
CA LYS A 94 20.49 1.28 14.02
C LYS A 94 21.71 2.17 14.27
N LYS A 95 21.52 3.49 14.38
CA LYS A 95 22.59 4.45 14.65
C LYS A 95 23.19 4.26 16.06
N GLU A 96 22.37 4.01 17.07
CA GLU A 96 22.83 3.82 18.45
C GLU A 96 23.60 2.50 18.65
N ARG A 97 23.22 1.43 17.94
CA ARG A 97 23.96 0.16 17.95
C ARG A 97 25.33 0.24 17.28
N LEU A 98 25.51 1.13 16.29
CA LEU A 98 26.80 1.34 15.64
C LEU A 98 27.75 2.11 16.54
N TYR A 99 27.25 3.12 17.28
CA TYR A 99 28.06 3.86 18.25
C TYR A 99 28.60 2.94 19.37
N LYS A 100 27.76 2.05 19.90
CA LYS A 100 28.15 1.08 20.95
C LYS A 100 29.08 -0.05 20.48
N ARG A 101 29.39 -0.14 19.19
CA ARG A 101 30.30 -1.16 18.63
C ARG A 101 31.67 -0.60 18.27
N VAL A 102 31.79 0.73 18.14
CA VAL A 102 33.01 1.40 17.69
C VAL A 102 33.75 2.12 18.84
N GLY A 103 33.12 2.25 20.02
CA GLY A 103 33.77 2.67 21.26
C GLY A 103 33.85 1.52 22.24
#